data_AF-A0A3C1V3N3-F1
#
_entry.id   AF-A0A3C1V3N3-F1
#
_cell.length_a   1.000
_cell.length_b   1.000
_cell.length_c   1.000
_cell.angle_alpha   90.00
_cell.angle_beta   90.00
_cell.angle_gamma   90.00
#
_symmetry.space_group_name_H-M   'P 1'
#
loop_
_entity.id
_entity.type
_entity.pdbx_description
1 polymer ?
#
loop_
_entity_poly.entity_id
_entity_poly.type
_entity_poly.pdbx_seq_one_letter_code
_entity_poly.pdbx_strand_id
1 'polypeptide(L)'
;LPHRGSTRPVACECFATSQDAWLLLGGLPENATSNTTADKKPATRDAARIRMARSMLLEPASFTFADAIEAATAIVESQTLVIQDAMGALIQNPLPEDHVVLSGQGEILARRVFDHMGWNPQTVSLKDVLGPELSRVAPAHAVAMIAQQRV
;
A
#
# COMPACT_ATOMS: atom_id res chain seq x y z
N LEU A 1 -8.58 15.01 -3.13
CA LEU A 1 -7.79 14.77 -1.90
C LEU A 1 -8.05 15.89 -0.90
N PRO A 2 -8.16 15.58 0.40
CA PRO A 2 -8.32 16.59 1.44
C PRO A 2 -7.04 17.44 1.55
N HIS A 3 -7.24 18.74 1.76
CA HIS A 3 -6.19 19.69 2.09
C HIS A 3 -6.80 20.88 2.83
N ARG A 4 -6.47 21.02 4.12
CA ARG A 4 -6.88 22.16 4.97
C ARG A 4 -8.39 22.43 4.95
N GLY A 5 -9.18 21.38 5.12
CA GLY A 5 -10.64 21.46 5.16
C GLY A 5 -11.32 21.64 3.79
N SER A 6 -10.57 21.59 2.70
CA SER A 6 -11.10 21.62 1.33
C SER A 6 -10.75 20.34 0.57
N THR A 7 -11.61 19.95 -0.37
CA THR A 7 -11.29 18.88 -1.32
C THR A 7 -10.64 19.48 -2.55
N ARG A 8 -9.43 19.02 -2.89
CA ARG A 8 -8.73 19.40 -4.11
C ARG A 8 -8.79 18.30 -5.17
N PRO A 9 -8.96 18.66 -6.45
CA PRO A 9 -8.80 17.70 -7.55
C PRO A 9 -7.34 17.24 -7.64
N VAL A 10 -7.15 16.07 -8.25
CA VAL A 10 -5.82 15.52 -8.56
C VAL A 10 -5.55 15.74 -10.05
N ALA A 11 -4.33 16.16 -10.38
CA ALA A 11 -3.87 16.33 -11.75
C ALA A 11 -3.87 14.99 -12.51
N CYS A 12 -4.04 15.04 -13.83
CA CYS A 12 -4.02 13.84 -14.67
C CYS A 12 -2.59 13.32 -14.91
N GLU A 13 -1.59 14.17 -14.75
CA GLU A 13 -0.19 13.79 -14.84
C GLU A 13 0.24 12.91 -13.66
N CYS A 14 1.08 11.90 -13.95
CA CYS A 14 1.61 11.00 -12.94
C CYS A 14 2.72 11.68 -12.12
N PHE A 15 2.33 12.45 -11.10
CA PHE A 15 3.27 13.06 -10.16
C PHE A 15 3.61 12.17 -8.97
N ALA A 16 2.67 11.34 -8.52
CA ALA A 16 2.77 10.48 -7.35
C ALA A 16 2.02 9.16 -7.59
N THR A 17 2.35 8.12 -6.82
CA THR A 17 1.64 6.84 -6.83
C THR A 17 1.24 6.43 -5.41
N SER A 18 0.54 5.30 -5.25
CA SER A 18 0.22 4.76 -3.92
C SER A 18 1.46 4.49 -3.06
N GLN A 19 2.64 4.28 -3.68
CA GLN A 19 3.92 4.19 -2.98
C GLN A 19 4.16 5.43 -2.08
N ASP A 20 3.80 6.63 -2.57
CA ASP A 20 4.03 7.88 -1.84
C ASP A 20 3.14 7.99 -0.60
N ALA A 21 1.89 7.55 -0.68
CA ALA A 21 0.99 7.51 0.47
C ALA A 21 1.53 6.56 1.54
N TRP A 22 1.99 5.36 1.15
CA TRP A 22 2.54 4.39 2.09
C TRP A 22 3.90 4.79 2.65
N LEU A 23 4.76 5.49 1.90
CA LEU A 23 5.98 6.10 2.43
C LEU A 23 5.63 7.15 3.51
N LEU A 24 4.71 8.07 3.20
CA LEU A 24 4.31 9.14 4.12
C LEU A 24 3.77 8.59 5.44
N LEU A 25 2.93 7.56 5.37
CA LEU A 25 2.33 6.86 6.52
C LEU A 25 3.27 5.85 7.21
N GLY A 26 4.48 5.64 6.67
CA GLY A 26 5.46 4.71 7.25
C GLY A 26 5.14 3.22 7.03
N GLY A 27 4.21 2.89 6.13
CA GLY A 27 3.92 1.50 5.73
C GLY A 27 4.93 0.92 4.74
N LEU A 28 5.76 1.75 4.11
CA LEU A 28 6.91 1.33 3.30
C LEU A 28 8.21 1.95 3.83
N PRO A 29 9.34 1.21 3.80
CA PRO A 29 10.63 1.76 4.18
C PRO A 29 11.12 2.78 3.15
N GLU A 30 11.84 3.80 3.63
CA GLU A 30 12.49 4.78 2.76
C GLU A 30 13.67 4.16 2.01
N ASN A 31 13.88 4.60 0.78
CA ASN A 31 15.05 4.22 -0.02
C ASN A 31 15.62 5.44 -0.76
N ALA A 32 16.74 5.95 -0.22
CA ALA A 32 17.45 7.11 -0.75
C ALA A 32 18.08 6.88 -2.13
N THR A 33 18.31 5.62 -2.52
CA THR A 33 18.94 5.26 -3.80
C THR A 33 17.93 4.78 -4.85
N SER A 34 16.64 4.73 -4.51
CA SER A 34 15.59 4.39 -5.47
C SER A 34 15.49 5.44 -6.58
N ASN A 35 15.32 4.96 -7.81
CA ASN A 35 15.06 5.76 -9.00
C ASN A 35 13.76 5.36 -9.71
N THR A 36 12.93 4.56 -9.03
CA THR A 36 11.72 3.94 -9.60
C THR A 36 10.45 4.75 -9.33
N THR A 37 10.55 5.90 -8.65
CA THR A 37 9.41 6.77 -8.38
C THR A 37 8.96 7.49 -9.66
N ALA A 38 7.74 8.06 -9.62
CA ALA A 38 7.16 8.77 -10.77
C ALA A 38 8.06 9.91 -11.32
N ASP A 39 8.80 10.59 -10.44
CA ASP A 39 9.70 11.68 -10.81
C ASP A 39 11.18 11.26 -10.85
N LYS A 40 11.48 9.96 -10.74
CA LYS A 40 12.83 9.37 -10.68
C LYS A 40 13.71 9.88 -9.52
N LYS A 41 13.10 10.51 -8.52
CA LYS A 41 13.78 10.94 -7.29
C LYS A 41 13.75 9.84 -6.21
N PRO A 42 14.49 9.99 -5.11
CA PRO A 42 14.46 9.03 -4.02
C PRO A 42 13.05 8.68 -3.50
N ALA A 43 12.89 7.46 -3.01
CA ALA A 43 11.68 6.97 -2.36
C ALA A 43 11.73 7.30 -0.85
N THR A 44 11.78 8.60 -0.54
CA THR A 44 11.81 9.13 0.83
C THR A 44 10.51 9.83 1.18
N ARG A 45 10.24 10.03 2.47
CA ARG A 45 9.03 10.73 2.95
C ARG A 45 8.97 12.16 2.46
N ASP A 46 10.10 12.87 2.46
CA ASP A 46 10.15 14.24 1.95
C ASP A 46 9.93 14.31 0.43
N ALA A 47 10.54 13.41 -0.34
CA ALA A 47 10.30 13.35 -1.78
C ALA A 47 8.84 12.97 -2.11
N ALA A 48 8.24 12.06 -1.34
CA ALA A 48 6.83 11.70 -1.44
C ALA A 48 5.91 12.89 -1.16
N ARG A 49 6.20 13.70 -0.13
CA ARG A 49 5.48 14.96 0.17
C ARG A 49 5.50 15.91 -1.02
N ILE A 50 6.65 16.09 -1.67
CA ILE A 50 6.79 16.96 -2.84
C ILE A 50 5.98 16.43 -4.03
N ARG A 51 6.05 15.13 -4.30
CA ARG A 51 5.25 14.48 -5.35
C ARG A 51 3.75 14.64 -5.09
N MET A 52 3.30 14.46 -3.85
CA MET A 52 1.90 14.62 -3.45
C MET A 52 1.40 16.06 -3.56
N ALA A 53 2.24 17.06 -3.24
CA ALA A 53 1.91 18.46 -3.49
C ALA A 53 1.64 18.73 -4.98
N ARG A 54 2.54 18.23 -5.85
CA ARG A 54 2.43 18.39 -7.31
C ARG A 54 1.17 17.71 -7.86
N SER A 55 0.80 16.54 -7.34
CA SER A 55 -0.47 15.87 -7.68
C SER A 55 -1.70 16.75 -7.44
N MET A 56 -1.65 17.71 -6.52
CA MET A 56 -2.74 18.65 -6.25
C MET A 56 -2.49 20.06 -6.83
N LEU A 57 -1.50 20.20 -7.71
CA LEU A 57 -1.01 21.48 -8.26
C LEU A 57 -0.71 22.53 -7.18
N LEU A 58 -0.15 22.06 -6.05
CA LEU A 58 0.28 22.88 -4.93
C LEU A 58 1.77 23.17 -5.00
N GLU A 59 2.17 24.36 -4.53
CA GLU A 59 3.57 24.72 -4.35
C GLU A 59 4.20 23.86 -3.24
N PRO A 60 5.20 23.01 -3.53
CA PRO A 60 5.79 22.11 -2.55
C PRO A 60 6.35 22.80 -1.30
N ALA A 61 6.85 24.03 -1.41
CA ALA A 61 7.33 24.77 -0.24
C ALA A 61 6.20 25.11 0.77
N SER A 62 4.95 25.18 0.31
CA SER A 62 3.78 25.52 1.13
C SER A 62 3.03 24.30 1.70
N PHE A 63 3.37 23.10 1.23
CA PHE A 63 2.69 21.84 1.55
C PHE A 63 3.43 21.09 2.65
N THR A 64 2.87 21.10 3.85
CA THR A 64 3.53 20.54 5.05
C THR A 64 3.44 19.02 5.10
N PHE A 65 4.20 18.39 6.00
CA PHE A 65 4.02 16.97 6.29
C PHE A 65 2.62 16.66 6.83
N ALA A 66 2.03 17.53 7.66
CA ALA A 66 0.67 17.32 8.15
C ALA A 66 -0.35 17.30 6.99
N ASP A 67 -0.23 18.24 6.05
CA ASP A 67 -1.06 18.25 4.83
C ASP A 67 -0.86 16.95 4.02
N ALA A 68 0.38 16.45 3.93
CA ALA A 68 0.70 15.21 3.22
C ALA A 68 0.16 13.95 3.93
N ILE A 69 0.21 13.88 5.25
CA ILE A 69 -0.37 12.79 6.04
C ILE A 69 -1.89 12.76 5.90
N GLU A 70 -2.54 13.92 5.92
CA GLU A 70 -3.99 14.04 5.70
C GLU A 70 -4.38 13.45 4.34
N ALA A 71 -3.71 13.90 3.27
CA ALA A 71 -3.95 13.40 1.92
C ALA A 71 -3.60 11.91 1.76
N ALA A 72 -2.48 11.45 2.32
CA ALA A 72 -2.06 10.05 2.27
C ALA A 72 -3.03 9.12 3.00
N THR A 73 -3.57 9.55 4.14
CA THR A 73 -4.59 8.80 4.90
C THR A 73 -5.83 8.57 4.03
N ALA A 74 -6.34 9.62 3.39
CA ALA A 74 -7.50 9.51 2.51
C ALA A 74 -7.25 8.60 1.29
N ILE A 75 -6.02 8.59 0.74
CA ILE A 75 -5.64 7.66 -0.34
C ILE A 75 -5.67 6.22 0.15
N VAL A 76 -5.07 5.93 1.31
CA VAL A 76 -5.03 4.57 1.87
C VAL A 76 -6.41 4.10 2.30
N GLU A 77 -7.27 4.98 2.83
CA GLU A 77 -8.67 4.68 3.10
C GLU A 77 -9.42 4.31 1.82
N SER A 78 -9.30 5.12 0.76
CA SER A 78 -9.89 4.79 -0.54
C SER A 78 -9.36 3.46 -1.09
N GLN A 79 -8.06 3.20 -0.96
CA GLN A 79 -7.46 1.92 -1.37
C GLN A 79 -8.02 0.74 -0.56
N THR A 80 -8.25 0.94 0.74
CA THR A 80 -8.84 -0.07 1.64
C THR A 80 -10.26 -0.42 1.16
N LEU A 81 -11.09 0.58 0.89
CA LEU A 81 -12.47 0.38 0.42
C LEU A 81 -12.52 -0.37 -0.92
N VAL A 82 -11.65 -0.03 -1.87
CA VAL A 82 -11.59 -0.73 -3.17
C VAL A 82 -11.31 -2.23 -3.00
N ILE A 83 -10.38 -2.60 -2.11
CA ILE A 83 -10.05 -4.00 -1.87
C ILE A 83 -11.14 -4.71 -1.07
N GLN A 84 -11.72 -4.02 -0.09
CA GLN A 84 -12.87 -4.53 0.65
C GLN A 84 -14.03 -4.88 -0.28
N ASP A 85 -14.39 -4.00 -1.21
CA ASP A 85 -15.49 -4.24 -2.16
C ASP A 85 -15.21 -5.47 -3.03
N ALA A 86 -13.97 -5.62 -3.50
CA ALA A 86 -13.54 -6.79 -4.26
C ALA A 86 -13.60 -8.08 -3.43
N MET A 87 -13.23 -8.02 -2.15
CA MET A 87 -13.30 -9.16 -1.23
C MET A 87 -14.74 -9.51 -0.85
N GLY A 88 -15.60 -8.52 -0.60
CA GLY A 88 -17.01 -8.71 -0.25
C GLY A 88 -17.80 -9.39 -1.36
N ALA A 89 -17.39 -9.24 -2.63
CA ALA A 89 -17.96 -10.00 -3.73
C ALA A 89 -17.66 -11.51 -3.65
N LEU A 90 -16.53 -11.90 -3.05
CA LEU A 90 -16.07 -13.29 -2.93
C LEU A 90 -16.44 -13.93 -1.59
N ILE A 91 -16.41 -13.16 -0.51
CA ILE A 91 -16.55 -13.62 0.88
C ILE A 91 -17.88 -13.11 1.42
N GLN A 92 -18.96 -13.87 1.17
CA GLN A 92 -20.32 -13.45 1.55
C GLN A 92 -20.63 -13.65 3.04
N ASN A 93 -19.99 -14.64 3.69
CA ASN A 93 -20.18 -14.98 5.10
C ASN A 93 -18.81 -15.18 5.78
N PRO A 94 -18.07 -14.09 6.06
CA PRO A 94 -16.75 -14.18 6.69
C PRO A 94 -16.87 -14.79 8.09
N LEU A 95 -16.09 -15.84 8.35
CA LEU A 95 -16.04 -16.52 9.64
C LEU A 95 -14.66 -16.35 10.31
N PRO A 96 -14.56 -16.32 11.65
CA PRO A 96 -13.27 -16.22 12.34
C PRO A 96 -12.30 -17.40 12.08
N GLU A 97 -12.84 -18.58 11.77
CA GLU A 97 -12.08 -19.79 11.43
C GLU A 97 -11.54 -19.82 9.99
N ASP A 98 -11.92 -18.85 9.16
CA ASP A 98 -11.40 -18.76 7.80
C ASP A 98 -9.87 -18.59 7.81
N HIS A 99 -9.20 -19.25 6.87
CA HIS A 99 -7.75 -19.15 6.70
C HIS A 99 -7.39 -18.29 5.50
N VAL A 100 -6.56 -17.26 5.73
CA VAL A 100 -6.05 -16.39 4.67
C VAL A 100 -4.53 -16.46 4.61
N VAL A 101 -4.01 -16.78 3.43
CA VAL A 101 -2.56 -16.78 3.16
C VAL A 101 -2.18 -15.41 2.58
N LEU A 102 -1.26 -14.72 3.26
CA LEU A 102 -0.78 -13.40 2.87
C LEU A 102 0.62 -13.49 2.27
N SER A 103 0.83 -12.81 1.14
CA SER A 103 2.13 -12.72 0.48
C SER A 103 2.32 -11.35 -0.19
N GLY A 104 3.57 -11.03 -0.52
CA GLY A 104 3.92 -9.78 -1.18
C GLY A 104 4.04 -8.58 -0.23
N GLN A 105 4.16 -7.38 -0.81
CA GLN A 105 4.40 -6.13 -0.06
C GLN A 105 3.13 -5.54 0.55
N GLY A 106 1.95 -6.00 0.11
CA GLY A 106 0.65 -5.44 0.48
C GLY A 106 0.04 -6.00 1.77
N GLU A 107 0.81 -6.75 2.59
CA GLU A 107 0.27 -7.40 3.79
C GLU A 107 -0.38 -6.39 4.76
N ILE A 108 0.23 -5.22 4.94
CA ILE A 108 -0.30 -4.15 5.80
C ILE A 108 -1.67 -3.66 5.33
N LEU A 109 -1.88 -3.59 4.00
CA LEU A 109 -3.16 -3.20 3.42
C LEU A 109 -4.21 -4.29 3.58
N ALA A 110 -3.84 -5.57 3.41
CA ALA A 110 -4.74 -6.69 3.66
C ALA A 110 -5.26 -6.70 5.11
N ARG A 111 -4.35 -6.51 6.09
CA ARG A 111 -4.74 -6.43 7.50
C ARG A 111 -5.67 -5.24 7.78
N ARG A 112 -5.39 -4.08 7.19
CA ARG A 112 -6.28 -2.91 7.29
C ARG A 112 -7.67 -3.18 6.71
N VAL A 113 -7.77 -3.95 5.63
CA VAL A 113 -9.07 -4.35 5.05
C VAL A 113 -9.82 -5.28 6.01
N PHE A 114 -9.13 -6.24 6.63
CA PHE A 114 -9.75 -7.13 7.64
C PHE A 114 -10.33 -6.33 8.81
N ASP A 115 -9.54 -5.38 9.34
CA ASP A 115 -9.98 -4.48 10.41
C ASP A 115 -11.22 -3.66 9.99
N HIS A 116 -11.23 -3.13 8.75
CA HIS A 116 -12.36 -2.34 8.24
C HIS A 116 -13.63 -3.19 8.04
N MET A 117 -13.47 -4.46 7.66
CA MET A 117 -14.56 -5.42 7.53
C MET A 117 -15.06 -5.94 8.90
N GLY A 118 -14.36 -5.64 10.00
CA GLY A 118 -14.63 -6.25 11.30
C GLY A 118 -14.40 -7.77 11.30
N TRP A 119 -13.55 -8.27 10.40
CA TRP A 119 -13.28 -9.69 10.20
C TRP A 119 -11.87 -10.02 10.71
N ASN A 120 -11.73 -11.10 11.49
CA ASN A 120 -10.45 -11.50 12.06
C ASN A 120 -10.15 -12.98 11.74
N PRO A 121 -9.77 -13.30 10.48
CA PRO A 121 -9.46 -14.65 10.07
C PRO A 121 -8.11 -15.14 10.63
N GLN A 122 -7.88 -16.45 10.57
CA GLN A 122 -6.57 -17.03 10.80
C GLN A 122 -5.62 -16.67 9.64
N THR A 123 -4.63 -15.81 9.91
CA THR A 123 -3.68 -15.39 8.88
C THR A 123 -2.40 -16.21 8.89
N VAL A 124 -2.01 -16.73 7.73
CA VAL A 124 -0.67 -17.30 7.50
C VAL A 124 0.13 -16.29 6.67
N SER A 125 1.09 -15.60 7.28
CA SER A 125 1.98 -14.69 6.55
C SER A 125 3.16 -15.45 5.96
N LEU A 126 3.30 -15.45 4.63
CA LEU A 126 4.50 -15.96 3.99
C LEU A 126 5.75 -15.15 4.32
N LYS A 127 5.60 -13.88 4.73
CA LYS A 127 6.72 -13.07 5.20
C LYS A 127 7.26 -13.64 6.52
N ASP A 128 6.39 -14.08 7.42
CA ASP A 128 6.81 -14.66 8.70
C ASP A 128 7.33 -16.10 8.52
N VAL A 129 6.73 -16.87 7.61
CA VAL A 129 7.10 -18.28 7.37
C VAL A 129 8.37 -18.43 6.52
N LEU A 130 8.53 -17.61 5.47
CA LEU A 130 9.60 -17.75 4.47
C LEU A 130 10.58 -16.58 4.45
N GLY A 131 10.30 -15.52 5.20
CA GLY A 131 11.06 -14.27 5.18
C GLY A 131 10.53 -13.25 4.16
N PRO A 132 10.88 -11.96 4.36
CA PRO A 132 10.32 -10.86 3.57
C PRO A 132 10.69 -10.91 2.08
N GLU A 133 11.89 -11.36 1.76
CA GLU A 133 12.35 -11.41 0.36
C GLU A 133 11.62 -12.50 -0.43
N LEU A 134 11.45 -13.70 0.13
CA LEU A 134 10.70 -14.77 -0.54
C LEU A 134 9.21 -14.45 -0.63
N SER A 135 8.62 -13.81 0.39
CA SER A 135 7.24 -13.33 0.31
C SER A 135 7.03 -12.32 -0.82
N ARG A 136 8.01 -11.42 -1.04
CA ARG A 136 7.97 -10.44 -2.14
C ARG A 136 7.94 -11.08 -3.52
N VAL A 137 8.56 -12.25 -3.68
CA VAL A 137 8.63 -13.01 -4.93
C VAL A 137 7.96 -14.39 -4.83
N ALA A 138 6.89 -14.47 -4.04
CA ALA A 138 6.20 -15.73 -3.73
C ALA A 138 5.87 -16.59 -4.97
N PRO A 139 5.44 -16.03 -6.12
CA PRO A 139 5.20 -16.83 -7.33
C PRO A 139 6.44 -17.56 -7.84
N ALA A 140 7.61 -16.91 -7.86
CA ALA A 140 8.86 -17.52 -8.32
C ALA A 140 9.35 -18.61 -7.37
N HIS A 141 9.20 -18.39 -6.06
CA HIS A 141 9.51 -19.41 -5.05
C HIS A 141 8.55 -20.61 -5.16
N ALA A 142 7.25 -20.37 -5.34
CA ALA A 142 6.25 -21.42 -5.46
C ALA A 142 6.53 -22.36 -6.64
N VAL A 143 6.85 -21.83 -7.83
CA VAL A 143 7.17 -22.69 -8.99
C VAL A 143 8.46 -23.50 -8.79
N ALA A 144 9.46 -22.95 -8.09
CA ALA A 144 10.68 -23.68 -7.75
C ALA A 144 10.39 -24.86 -6.80
N MET A 145 9.55 -24.65 -5.79
CA MET A 145 9.13 -25.71 -4.86
C MET A 145 8.31 -26.80 -5.56
N ILE A 146 7.37 -26.43 -6.44
CA ILE A 146 6.58 -27.39 -7.23
C ILE A 146 7.49 -28.24 -8.12
N ALA A 147 8.51 -27.64 -8.73
CA ALA A 147 9.47 -28.39 -9.56
C ALA A 147 10.30 -29.40 -8.73
N GLN A 148 10.67 -29.04 -7.49
CA GLN A 148 11.41 -29.93 -6.59
C GLN A 148 10.57 -31.10 -6.08
N GLN A 149 9.25 -30.94 -5.94
CA GLN A 149 8.33 -31.99 -5.49
C GLN A 149 8.01 -33.04 -6.56
N ARG A 150 8.37 -32.79 -7.83
CA ARG A 150 8.16 -33.74 -8.94
C ARG A 150 9.33 -34.73 -9.13
N VAL A 151 10.16 -34.92 -8.09
CA VAL A 151 11.25 -35.91 -8.05
C VAL A 151 10.86 -37.09 -7.17
#